data_AF-A0A528C7E6-F1
#
_entry.id   AF-A0A528C7E6-F1
#
_cell.length_a   1.000
_cell.length_b   1.000
_cell.length_c   1.000
_cell.angle_alpha   90.00
_cell.angle_beta   90.00
_cell.angle_gamma   90.00
#
_symmetry.space_group_name_H-M   'P 1'
#
loop_
_entity.id
_entity.type
_entity.pdbx_description
1 polymer ?
#
loop_
_entity_poly.entity_id
_entity_poly.type
_entity_poly.pdbx_seq_one_letter_code
_entity_poly.pdbx_strand_id
1 'polypeptide(L)'
;MKSNLAALIAERKRYTLQKDDLTEEREGLDQNIRVALQEGREDLARAGIGRQDDIDAQAASIDKLIQDVDVRIDEARGALSAASAARRDSEERVTIARRAREAQKPGTVGNADGGFRKPAPGDRIAAALSSVARLTDLPAGKPRDNDLVELEEFGRQRRIDDRLATLRSELKSKK
;
A
#
# COMPACT_ATOMS: atom_id res chain seq x y z
N MET A 1 16.58 -5.22 10.81
CA MET A 1 15.43 -4.36 11.18
C MET A 1 15.58 -2.90 10.73
N LYS A 2 16.59 -2.14 11.18
CA LYS A 2 16.78 -0.73 10.73
C LYS A 2 16.90 -0.57 9.20
N SER A 3 17.63 -1.49 8.54
CA SER A 3 17.74 -1.52 7.07
C SER A 3 16.41 -1.79 6.35
N ASN A 4 15.49 -2.54 6.97
CA ASN A 4 14.18 -2.84 6.38
C ASN A 4 13.27 -1.60 6.46
N LEU A 5 13.27 -0.91 7.60
CA LEU A 5 12.52 0.34 7.76
C LEU A 5 13.00 1.42 6.78
N ALA A 6 14.32 1.55 6.60
CA ALA A 6 14.88 2.49 5.62
C ALA A 6 14.45 2.15 4.18
N ALA A 7 14.41 0.87 3.82
CA ALA A 7 13.94 0.42 2.52
C ALA A 7 12.45 0.74 2.30
N LEU A 8 11.59 0.51 3.30
CA LEU A 8 10.16 0.84 3.23
C LEU A 8 9.92 2.36 3.06
N ILE A 9 10.69 3.19 3.77
CA ILE A 9 10.60 4.66 3.63
C ILE A 9 11.02 5.10 2.22
N ALA A 10 12.05 4.49 1.66
CA ALA A 10 12.49 4.77 0.30
C ALA A 10 11.44 4.32 -0.73
N GLU A 11 10.83 3.15 -0.54
CA GLU A 11 9.73 2.65 -1.37
C GLU A 11 8.53 3.61 -1.35
N ARG A 12 8.08 4.04 -0.17
CA ARG A 12 7.02 5.05 -0.02
C ARG A 12 7.35 6.32 -0.79
N LYS A 13 8.57 6.85 -0.64
CA LYS A 13 9.01 8.07 -1.32
C LYS A 13 8.97 7.90 -2.85
N ARG A 14 9.36 6.74 -3.37
CA ARG A 14 9.29 6.44 -4.80
C ARG A 14 7.85 6.49 -5.30
N TYR A 15 6.91 5.88 -4.59
CA TYR A 15 5.49 5.94 -4.95
C TYR A 15 4.94 7.37 -4.90
N THR A 16 5.34 8.17 -3.91
CA THR A 16 4.97 9.60 -3.87
C THR A 16 5.47 10.34 -5.09
N LEU A 17 6.75 10.22 -5.44
CA LEU A 17 7.30 10.88 -6.64
C LEU A 17 6.60 10.43 -7.92
N GLN A 18 6.34 9.13 -8.06
CA GLN A 18 5.60 8.62 -9.22
C GLN A 18 4.17 9.20 -9.31
N LYS A 19 3.51 9.42 -8.18
CA LYS A 19 2.20 10.07 -8.14
C LYS A 19 2.29 11.54 -8.51
N ASP A 20 3.33 12.24 -8.04
CA ASP A 20 3.57 13.64 -8.36
C ASP A 20 3.80 13.81 -9.87
N ASP A 21 4.64 12.97 -10.49
CA ASP A 21 4.88 12.95 -11.94
C ASP A 21 3.57 12.76 -12.75
N LEU A 22 2.70 11.85 -12.30
CA LEU A 22 1.39 11.62 -12.90
C LEU A 22 0.47 12.85 -12.76
N THR A 23 0.54 13.54 -11.62
CA THR A 23 -0.25 14.75 -11.36
C THR A 23 0.19 15.88 -12.28
N GLU A 24 1.49 16.07 -12.45
CA GLU A 24 2.05 17.04 -13.40
C GLU A 24 1.65 16.72 -14.85
N GLU A 25 1.71 15.45 -15.26
CA GLU A 25 1.25 15.02 -16.59
C GLU A 25 -0.23 15.37 -16.80
N ARG A 26 -1.07 15.10 -15.79
CA ARG A 26 -2.51 15.38 -15.82
C ARG A 26 -2.81 16.88 -15.96
N GLU A 27 -2.08 17.72 -15.23
CA GLU A 27 -2.20 19.18 -15.32
C GLU A 27 -1.77 19.70 -16.70
N GLY A 28 -0.72 19.12 -17.29
CA GLY A 28 -0.34 19.41 -18.67
C GLY A 28 -1.44 19.06 -19.68
N LEU A 29 -2.15 17.94 -19.48
CA LEU A 29 -3.29 17.55 -20.30
C LEU A 29 -4.46 18.54 -20.19
N ASP A 30 -4.72 19.12 -19.01
CA ASP A 30 -5.80 20.12 -18.85
C ASP A 30 -5.62 21.30 -19.82
N GLN A 31 -4.38 21.77 -19.97
CA GLN A 31 -4.08 22.85 -20.91
C GLN A 31 -4.24 22.40 -22.36
N ASN A 32 -3.72 21.22 -22.71
CA ASN A 32 -3.79 20.69 -24.08
C ASN A 32 -5.23 20.42 -24.53
N ILE A 33 -6.10 19.92 -23.64
CA ILE A 33 -7.53 19.68 -23.91
C ILE A 33 -8.24 20.99 -24.26
N ARG A 34 -7.96 22.07 -23.51
CA ARG A 34 -8.55 23.39 -23.79
C ARG A 34 -8.11 23.93 -25.14
N VAL A 35 -6.83 23.82 -25.47
CA VAL A 35 -6.31 24.23 -26.79
C VAL A 35 -6.98 23.42 -27.90
N ALA A 36 -7.03 22.09 -27.77
CA ALA A 36 -7.69 21.22 -28.75
C ALA A 36 -9.17 21.60 -28.97
N LEU A 37 -9.91 21.89 -27.89
CA LEU A 37 -11.30 22.35 -27.99
C LEU A 37 -11.43 23.71 -28.70
N GLN A 38 -10.52 24.64 -28.46
CA GLN A 38 -10.51 25.95 -29.13
C GLN A 38 -10.18 25.84 -30.62
N GLU A 39 -9.32 24.91 -30.99
CA GLU A 39 -8.94 24.59 -32.37
C GLU A 39 -9.97 23.70 -33.10
N GLY A 40 -11.05 23.27 -32.42
CA GLY A 40 -12.06 22.37 -32.99
C GLY A 40 -11.59 20.92 -33.15
N ARG A 41 -10.47 20.54 -32.51
CA ARG A 41 -9.88 19.18 -32.53
C ARG A 41 -10.47 18.34 -31.41
N GLU A 42 -11.74 18.00 -31.55
CA GLU A 42 -12.52 17.31 -30.52
C GLU A 42 -12.05 15.88 -30.25
N ASP A 43 -11.46 15.23 -31.26
CA ASP A 43 -10.81 13.92 -31.18
C ASP A 43 -9.62 13.94 -30.22
N LEU A 44 -8.76 14.96 -30.31
CA LEU A 44 -7.65 15.15 -29.38
C LEU A 44 -8.12 15.47 -27.97
N ALA A 45 -9.16 16.31 -27.84
CA ALA A 45 -9.73 16.63 -26.53
C ALA A 45 -10.30 15.37 -25.87
N ARG A 46 -11.01 14.52 -26.63
CA ARG A 46 -11.55 13.23 -26.18
C ARG A 46 -10.44 12.28 -25.76
N ALA A 47 -9.37 12.17 -26.55
CA ALA A 47 -8.20 11.36 -26.19
C ALA A 47 -7.49 11.88 -24.92
N GLY A 48 -7.35 13.20 -24.77
CA GLY A 48 -6.78 13.83 -23.59
C GLY A 48 -7.59 13.55 -22.33
N ILE A 49 -8.93 13.67 -22.38
CA ILE A 49 -9.81 13.34 -21.25
C ILE A 49 -9.68 11.85 -20.89
N GLY A 50 -9.66 10.96 -21.88
CA GLY A 50 -9.45 9.53 -21.62
C GLY A 50 -8.11 9.24 -20.92
N ARG A 51 -7.03 9.92 -21.34
CA ARG A 51 -5.72 9.81 -20.67
C ARG A 51 -5.77 10.35 -19.24
N GLN A 52 -6.50 11.44 -18.97
CA GLN A 52 -6.69 11.94 -17.61
C GLN A 52 -7.41 10.92 -16.73
N ASP A 53 -8.48 10.27 -17.22
CA ASP A 53 -9.17 9.20 -16.48
C ASP A 53 -8.21 8.05 -16.15
N ASP A 54 -7.36 7.66 -17.11
CA ASP A 54 -6.39 6.59 -16.92
C ASP A 54 -5.31 6.97 -15.89
N ILE A 55 -4.85 8.22 -15.91
CA ILE A 55 -3.92 8.76 -14.91
C ILE A 55 -4.56 8.80 -13.52
N ASP A 56 -5.81 9.26 -13.42
CA ASP A 56 -6.55 9.32 -12.16
C ASP A 56 -6.73 7.91 -11.54
N ALA A 57 -6.99 6.91 -12.38
CA ALA A 57 -7.03 5.51 -11.95
C ALA A 57 -5.66 4.99 -11.48
N GLN A 58 -4.58 5.34 -12.17
CA GLN A 58 -3.22 4.98 -11.76
C GLN A 58 -2.83 5.63 -10.43
N ALA A 59 -3.11 6.93 -10.27
CA ALA A 59 -2.85 7.68 -9.04
C ALA A 59 -3.62 7.07 -7.85
N ALA A 60 -4.89 6.71 -8.04
CA ALA A 60 -5.68 6.01 -7.03
C ALA A 60 -5.11 4.63 -6.66
N SER A 61 -4.52 3.91 -7.63
CA SER A 61 -3.84 2.66 -7.34
C SER A 61 -2.55 2.88 -6.55
N ILE A 62 -1.77 3.91 -6.88
CA ILE A 62 -0.55 4.29 -6.14
C ILE A 62 -0.90 4.70 -4.71
N ASP A 63 -2.02 5.40 -4.49
CA ASP A 63 -2.48 5.76 -3.14
C ASP A 63 -2.71 4.52 -2.26
N LYS A 64 -3.26 3.45 -2.84
CA LYS A 64 -3.40 2.17 -2.12
C LYS A 64 -2.05 1.54 -1.79
N LEU A 65 -1.08 1.63 -2.70
CA LEU A 65 0.29 1.14 -2.45
C LEU A 65 0.99 1.94 -1.35
N ILE A 66 0.81 3.27 -1.33
CA ILE A 66 1.33 4.14 -0.26
C ILE A 66 0.71 3.73 1.08
N GLN A 67 -0.60 3.53 1.13
CA GLN A 67 -1.30 3.08 2.34
C GLN A 67 -0.77 1.74 2.85
N ASP A 68 -0.56 0.75 1.97
CA ASP A 68 0.01 -0.55 2.34
C ASP A 68 1.43 -0.40 2.92
N VAL A 69 2.28 0.41 2.27
CA VAL A 69 3.64 0.66 2.76
C VAL A 69 3.61 1.41 4.11
N ASP A 70 2.70 2.36 4.31
CA ASP A 70 2.54 3.06 5.58
C ASP A 70 2.19 2.10 6.73
N VAL A 71 1.28 1.15 6.50
CA VAL A 71 0.97 0.08 7.46
C VAL A 71 2.23 -0.73 7.80
N ARG A 72 2.98 -1.16 6.79
CA ARG A 72 4.23 -1.93 6.98
C ARG A 72 5.31 -1.13 7.72
N ILE A 73 5.38 0.19 7.50
CA ILE A 73 6.28 1.10 8.24
C ILE A 73 5.92 1.12 9.72
N ASP A 74 4.63 1.24 10.05
CA ASP A 74 4.17 1.30 11.43
C ASP A 74 4.37 -0.03 12.17
N GLU A 75 4.11 -1.16 11.50
CA GLU A 75 4.46 -2.48 12.01
C GLU A 75 5.96 -2.63 12.29
N ALA A 76 6.81 -2.19 11.36
CA ALA A 76 8.26 -2.27 11.51
C ALA A 76 8.77 -1.39 12.67
N ARG A 77 8.17 -0.21 12.87
CA ARG A 77 8.45 0.68 14.01
C ARG A 77 8.03 0.05 15.33
N GLY A 78 6.84 -0.55 15.39
CA GLY A 78 6.34 -1.27 16.56
C GLY A 78 7.25 -2.43 16.94
N ALA A 79 7.64 -3.26 15.96
CA ALA A 79 8.56 -4.37 16.17
C ALA A 79 9.93 -3.91 16.68
N LEU A 80 10.46 -2.80 16.15
CA LEU A 80 11.73 -2.23 16.61
C LEU A 80 11.63 -1.73 18.07
N SER A 81 10.52 -1.08 18.42
CA SER A 81 10.26 -0.63 19.79
C SER A 81 10.21 -1.81 20.77
N ALA A 82 9.43 -2.84 20.45
CA ALA A 82 9.32 -4.06 21.25
C ALA A 82 10.68 -4.77 21.41
N ALA A 83 11.46 -4.89 20.33
CA ALA A 83 12.79 -5.47 20.37
C ALA A 83 13.75 -4.66 21.25
N SER A 84 13.66 -3.32 21.22
CA SER A 84 14.47 -2.46 22.07
C SER A 84 14.12 -2.58 23.56
N ALA A 85 12.83 -2.72 23.88
CA ALA A 85 12.36 -2.95 25.24
C ALA A 85 12.82 -4.32 25.76
N ALA A 86 12.64 -5.38 24.97
CA ALA A 86 13.09 -6.73 25.32
C ALA A 86 14.61 -6.80 25.52
N ARG A 87 15.38 -6.04 24.73
CA ARG A 87 16.82 -5.92 24.91
C ARG A 87 17.17 -5.27 26.25
N ARG A 88 16.53 -4.16 26.62
CA ARG A 88 16.75 -3.50 27.92
C ARG A 88 16.41 -4.41 29.10
N ASP A 89 15.27 -5.09 29.05
CA ASP A 89 14.87 -6.07 30.06
C ASP A 89 15.91 -7.20 30.19
N SER A 90 16.39 -7.72 29.05
CA SER A 90 17.42 -8.77 29.05
C SER A 90 18.75 -8.27 29.62
N GLU A 91 19.17 -7.04 29.28
CA GLU A 91 20.36 -6.40 29.84
C GLU A 91 20.22 -6.25 31.37
N GLU A 92 19.07 -5.80 31.86
CA GLU A 92 18.78 -5.69 33.29
C GLU A 92 18.86 -7.05 33.99
N ARG A 93 18.21 -8.09 33.43
CA ARG A 93 18.25 -9.45 33.97
C ARG A 93 19.67 -10.01 34.04
N VAL A 94 20.52 -9.73 33.04
CA VAL A 94 21.94 -10.10 33.06
C VAL A 94 22.68 -9.38 34.19
N THR A 95 22.43 -8.09 34.40
CA THR A 95 23.07 -7.34 35.49
C THR A 95 22.67 -7.86 36.87
N ILE A 96 21.38 -8.18 37.08
CA ILE A 96 20.86 -8.76 38.32
C ILE A 96 21.50 -10.14 38.55
N ALA A 97 21.53 -11.00 37.54
CA ALA A 97 22.12 -12.33 37.63
C ALA A 97 23.63 -12.28 37.94
N ARG A 98 24.36 -11.32 37.37
CA ARG A 98 25.78 -11.10 37.69
C ARG A 98 25.97 -10.67 39.14
N ARG A 99 25.20 -9.68 39.62
CA ARG A 99 25.25 -9.24 41.03
C ARG A 99 24.91 -10.38 41.99
N ALA A 100 23.93 -11.20 41.65
CA ALA A 100 23.55 -12.36 42.46
C ALA A 100 24.68 -13.41 42.55
N ARG A 101 25.42 -13.63 41.45
CA ARG A 101 26.60 -14.51 41.45
C ARG A 101 27.76 -13.95 42.26
N GLU A 102 28.02 -12.64 42.16
CA GLU A 102 29.07 -11.97 42.94
C GLU A 102 28.75 -11.94 44.45
N ALA A 103 27.48 -11.90 44.82
CA ALA A 103 27.02 -12.00 46.21
C ALA A 103 27.05 -13.43 46.78
N GLN A 104 27.24 -14.47 45.95
CA GLN A 104 27.39 -15.86 46.41
C GLN A 104 28.86 -16.19 46.73
N LYS A 105 29.18 -16.41 48.01
CA LYS A 105 30.40 -17.14 48.43
C LYS A 105 30.30 -18.61 48.01
N PRO A 106 31.42 -19.32 47.74
CA PRO A 106 31.39 -20.69 47.24
C PRO A 106 30.81 -21.63 48.31
N GLY A 107 29.63 -22.17 48.03
CA GLY A 107 28.98 -23.14 48.91
C GLY A 107 27.46 -23.09 48.76
N THR A 108 26.94 -23.62 47.65
CA THR A 108 25.76 -24.50 47.53
C THR A 108 25.32 -24.56 46.08
N VAL A 109 25.49 -25.74 45.49
CA VAL A 109 24.88 -26.15 44.22
C VAL A 109 23.39 -26.40 44.46
N GLY A 110 22.55 -25.59 43.82
CA GLY A 110 21.10 -25.81 43.73
C GLY A 110 20.71 -26.08 42.28
N ASN A 111 20.19 -27.29 42.06
CA ASN A 111 19.85 -27.87 40.76
C ASN A 111 18.95 -27.01 39.88
N ALA A 112 19.22 -27.06 38.58
CA ALA A 112 18.30 -26.69 37.52
C ALA A 112 17.26 -27.80 37.33
N ASP A 113 15.96 -27.47 37.28
CA ASP A 113 15.07 -27.92 36.20
C ASP A 113 13.77 -27.10 36.24
N GLY A 114 13.29 -26.69 35.07
CA GLY A 114 12.15 -25.79 34.91
C GLY A 114 11.82 -25.58 33.45
N GLY A 115 11.63 -26.68 32.72
CA GLY A 115 11.29 -26.68 31.30
C GLY A 115 9.95 -25.97 31.03
N PHE A 116 10.02 -24.78 30.43
CA PHE A 116 8.88 -24.16 29.75
C PHE A 116 8.73 -24.77 28.36
N ARG A 117 7.69 -25.59 28.16
CA ARG A 117 7.25 -25.98 26.81
C ARG A 117 6.69 -24.75 26.09
N LYS A 118 7.41 -24.23 25.10
CA LYS A 118 6.85 -23.32 24.09
C LYS A 118 6.10 -24.13 23.03
N PRO A 119 4.88 -23.75 22.65
CA PRO A 119 4.18 -24.40 21.53
C PRO A 119 4.87 -24.09 20.20
N ALA A 120 4.88 -25.07 19.30
CA ALA A 120 5.53 -25.01 17.99
C ALA A 120 4.81 -24.02 17.03
N PRO A 121 5.53 -23.23 16.21
CA PRO A 121 4.93 -22.22 15.30
C PRO A 121 4.29 -22.75 14.00
N GLY A 122 4.18 -24.06 13.78
CA GLY A 122 3.88 -24.63 12.46
C GLY A 122 2.41 -24.58 12.00
N ASP A 123 1.44 -24.63 12.91
CA ASP A 123 0.05 -24.99 12.55
C ASP A 123 -0.92 -23.82 12.39
N ARG A 124 -0.46 -22.57 12.52
CA ARG A 124 -1.36 -21.39 12.43
C ARG A 124 -1.52 -20.84 11.01
N ILE A 125 -0.57 -21.11 10.12
CA ILE A 125 -0.55 -20.53 8.77
C ILE A 125 -1.45 -21.35 7.82
N ALA A 126 -1.47 -22.68 7.97
CA ALA A 126 -2.34 -23.56 7.17
C ALA A 126 -3.83 -23.35 7.46
N ALA A 127 -4.18 -23.09 8.73
CA ALA A 127 -5.56 -22.79 9.13
C ALA A 127 -6.06 -21.45 8.57
N ALA A 128 -5.21 -20.41 8.59
CA ALA A 128 -5.56 -19.07 8.10
C ALA A 128 -5.84 -19.02 6.59
N LEU A 129 -5.09 -19.78 5.78
CA LEU A 129 -5.29 -19.86 4.33
C LEU A 129 -6.58 -20.62 3.96
N SER A 130 -6.97 -21.62 4.77
CA SER A 130 -8.19 -22.41 4.54
C SER A 130 -9.51 -21.67 4.87
N SER A 131 -9.42 -20.57 5.63
CA SER A 131 -10.56 -19.71 6.01
C SER A 131 -10.84 -18.62 4.98
N VAL A 132 -9.82 -18.14 4.26
CA VAL A 132 -10.02 -17.13 3.19
C VAL A 132 -10.74 -17.73 1.98
N ALA A 133 -10.45 -18.99 1.63
CA ALA A 133 -11.07 -19.67 0.50
C ALA A 133 -12.57 -19.98 0.70
N ARG A 134 -13.05 -20.04 1.96
CA ARG A 134 -14.46 -20.37 2.28
C ARG A 134 -15.35 -19.14 2.51
N LEU A 135 -14.77 -17.94 2.52
CA LEU A 135 -15.51 -16.71 2.82
C LEU A 135 -16.02 -16.00 1.56
N THR A 136 -15.43 -16.26 0.39
CA THR A 136 -15.73 -15.47 -0.81
C THR A 136 -16.77 -16.09 -1.74
N ASP A 137 -17.03 -17.40 -1.66
CA ASP A 137 -18.01 -18.17 -2.49
C ASP A 137 -18.02 -17.81 -4.00
N LEU A 138 -16.92 -17.22 -4.46
CA LEU A 138 -16.70 -16.72 -5.82
C LEU A 138 -15.80 -17.76 -6.50
N PRO A 139 -16.24 -18.38 -7.59
CA PRO A 139 -15.41 -19.33 -8.32
C PRO A 139 -14.16 -18.61 -8.81
N ALA A 140 -12.99 -19.01 -8.30
CA ALA A 140 -11.71 -18.54 -8.79
C ALA A 140 -11.58 -18.95 -10.26
N GLY A 141 -11.49 -17.96 -11.15
CA GLY A 141 -11.04 -18.18 -12.53
C GLY A 141 -12.10 -18.26 -13.62
N LYS A 142 -13.29 -17.67 -13.48
CA LYS A 142 -14.09 -17.40 -14.69
C LYS A 142 -13.42 -16.27 -15.49
N PRO A 143 -13.05 -16.47 -16.76
CA PRO A 143 -12.55 -15.38 -17.60
C PRO A 143 -13.60 -14.26 -17.65
N ARG A 144 -13.14 -13.00 -17.73
CA ARG A 144 -14.05 -11.85 -17.88
C ARG A 144 -14.91 -12.09 -19.12
N ASP A 145 -16.23 -12.13 -18.94
CA ASP A 145 -17.17 -12.26 -20.05
C ASP A 145 -16.99 -11.04 -20.98
N ASN A 146 -16.83 -11.27 -22.29
CA ASN A 146 -16.46 -10.23 -23.27
C ASN A 146 -17.48 -9.07 -23.28
N ASP A 147 -18.76 -9.40 -23.08
CA ASP A 147 -19.86 -8.44 -22.96
C ASP A 147 -19.66 -7.43 -21.82
N LEU A 148 -19.00 -7.83 -20.72
CA LEU A 148 -18.70 -6.93 -19.60
C LEU A 148 -17.62 -5.92 -19.98
N VAL A 149 -16.63 -6.34 -20.77
CA VAL A 149 -15.58 -5.45 -21.26
C VAL A 149 -16.17 -4.41 -22.21
N GLU A 150 -17.04 -4.84 -23.14
CA GLU A 150 -17.72 -3.93 -24.06
C GLU A 150 -18.62 -2.92 -23.33
N LEU A 151 -19.34 -3.35 -22.28
CA LEU A 151 -20.14 -2.47 -21.44
C LEU A 151 -19.29 -1.45 -20.66
N GLU A 152 -18.14 -1.88 -20.13
CA GLU A 152 -17.19 -1.01 -19.45
C GLU A 152 -16.61 0.04 -20.40
N GLU A 153 -16.24 -0.37 -21.62
CA GLU A 153 -15.77 0.52 -22.68
C GLU A 153 -16.85 1.52 -23.11
N PHE A 154 -18.08 1.06 -23.33
CA PHE A 154 -19.20 1.93 -23.65
C PHE A 154 -19.47 2.95 -22.53
N GLY A 155 -19.45 2.49 -21.27
CA GLY A 155 -19.58 3.34 -20.10
C GLY A 155 -18.44 4.37 -19.99
N ARG A 156 -17.21 3.97 -20.29
CA ARG A 156 -16.06 4.88 -20.34
C ARG A 156 -16.25 5.93 -21.43
N GLN A 157 -16.64 5.52 -22.63
CA GLN A 157 -16.85 6.45 -23.73
C GLN A 157 -17.92 7.50 -23.40
N ARG A 158 -19.03 7.07 -22.78
CA ARG A 158 -20.10 7.99 -22.36
C ARG A 158 -19.62 9.02 -21.34
N ARG A 159 -18.86 8.59 -20.32
CA ARG A 159 -18.28 9.50 -19.32
C ARG A 159 -17.35 10.54 -19.96
N ILE A 160 -16.52 10.12 -20.92
CA ILE A 160 -15.65 11.03 -21.66
C ILE A 160 -16.48 12.06 -22.44
N ASP A 161 -17.54 11.61 -23.11
CA ASP A 161 -18.41 12.46 -23.91
C ASP A 161 -19.17 13.48 -23.04
N ASP A 162 -19.64 13.06 -21.86
CA ASP A 162 -20.28 13.95 -20.88
C ASP A 162 -19.28 15.01 -20.36
N ARG A 163 -18.04 14.61 -20.02
CA ARG A 163 -16.98 15.55 -19.61
C ARG A 163 -16.65 16.55 -20.71
N LEU A 164 -16.57 16.09 -21.96
CA LEU A 164 -16.31 16.93 -23.13
C LEU A 164 -17.40 17.98 -23.33
N ALA A 165 -18.67 17.60 -23.16
CA ALA A 165 -19.81 18.51 -23.27
C ALA A 165 -19.79 19.58 -22.17
N THR A 166 -19.44 19.22 -20.93
CA THR A 166 -19.27 20.17 -19.83
C THR A 166 -18.17 21.18 -20.13
N LEU A 167 -16.98 20.72 -20.55
CA LEU A 167 -15.85 21.60 -20.87
C LEU A 167 -16.17 22.57 -22.02
N ARG A 168 -16.93 22.13 -23.03
CA ARG A 168 -17.42 23.04 -24.09
C ARG A 168 -18.33 24.12 -23.55
N SER A 169 -19.27 23.74 -22.69
CA SER A 169 -20.22 24.67 -22.09
C SER A 169 -19.50 25.72 -21.25
N GLU A 170 -18.49 25.32 -20.49
CA GLU A 170 -17.63 26.22 -19.72
C GLU A 170 -16.82 27.17 -20.62
N LEU A 171 -16.22 26.67 -21.70
CA LEU A 171 -15.48 27.50 -22.66
C LEU A 171 -16.39 28.49 -23.40
N LYS A 172 -17.61 28.08 -23.73
CA LYS A 172 -18.61 28.96 -24.35
C LYS A 172 -19.10 30.03 -23.38
N SER A 173 -19.23 29.71 -22.09
CA SER A 173 -19.61 30.68 -21.05
C SER A 173 -18.50 31.67 -20.68
N LYS A 174 -17.24 31.36 -20.98
CA LYS A 174 -16.08 32.24 -20.72
C LYS A 174 -15.73 33.18 -21.89
N LYS A 175 -16.36 33.01 -23.05
CA LYS A 175 -16.27 33.91 -24.20
C LYS A 175 -17.36 34.97 -24.14
#